data_AF-A0A2V6IH54-F1
#
_entry.id   AF-A0A2V6IH54-F1
#
_cell.length_a   1.000
_cell.length_b   1.000
_cell.length_c   1.000
_cell.angle_alpha   90.00
_cell.angle_beta   90.00
_cell.angle_gamma   90.00
#
_symmetry.space_group_name_H-M   'P 1'
#
loop_
_entity.id
_entity.type
_entity.pdbx_description
1 polymer ?
#
loop_
_entity_poly.entity_id
_entity_poly.type
_entity_poly.pdbx_seq_one_letter_code
_entity_poly.pdbx_strand_id
1 'polypeptide(L)'
;MSIYRHIPAPPLNQYVDFFWYYVDLSPDHDREHVLPDGTFELIVNLQETPRKLFHGANSATYDAFERGWISGAHSKFLVIDALPRSSMIGVHFKP
;
A
#
# COMPACT_ATOMS: atom_id res chain seq x y z
N MET A 1 9.54 15.18 -0.65
CA MET A 1 9.04 13.91 -1.24
C MET A 1 7.54 14.04 -1.39
N SER A 2 6.99 13.75 -2.57
CA SER A 2 5.59 14.05 -2.88
C SER A 2 4.82 12.76 -3.07
N ILE A 3 3.71 12.62 -2.34
CA ILE A 3 2.69 11.61 -2.63
C ILE A 3 1.61 12.32 -3.45
N TYR A 4 1.24 11.73 -4.57
CA TYR A 4 0.23 12.27 -5.46
C TYR A 4 -1.10 11.54 -5.28
N ARG A 5 -2.20 12.27 -5.41
CA ARG A 5 -3.55 11.72 -5.34
C ARG A 5 -4.37 12.17 -6.55
N HIS A 6 -5.11 11.26 -7.15
CA HIS A 6 -5.98 11.53 -8.30
C HIS A 6 -7.37 10.91 -8.08
N ILE A 7 -8.43 11.71 -8.29
CA ILE A 7 -9.81 11.21 -8.24
C ILE A 7 -10.23 10.89 -9.69
N PRO A 8 -10.65 9.64 -10.00
CA PRO A 8 -11.07 9.29 -11.34
C PRO A 8 -12.28 10.08 -11.82
N ALA A 9 -12.47 10.13 -13.14
CA ALA A 9 -13.74 10.50 -13.75
C ALA A 9 -14.73 9.31 -13.75
N PRO A 10 -16.03 9.55 -14.00
CA PRO A 10 -16.98 8.47 -14.27
C PRO A 10 -16.55 7.59 -15.45
N PRO A 11 -16.86 6.27 -15.43
CA PRO A 11 -17.67 5.59 -14.42
C PRO A 11 -16.89 5.13 -13.19
N LEU A 12 -15.57 5.27 -13.19
CA LEU A 12 -14.72 4.63 -12.19
C LEU A 12 -14.86 5.24 -10.79
N ASN A 13 -15.17 6.53 -10.71
CA ASN A 13 -15.44 7.22 -9.45
C ASN A 13 -16.68 6.72 -8.68
N GLN A 14 -17.48 5.83 -9.28
CA GLN A 14 -18.57 5.14 -8.59
C GLN A 14 -18.04 4.06 -7.63
N TYR A 15 -16.83 3.53 -7.88
CA TYR A 15 -16.24 2.42 -7.13
C TYR A 15 -14.88 2.78 -6.51
N VAL A 16 -14.13 3.66 -7.15
CA VAL A 16 -12.80 4.12 -6.70
C VAL A 16 -12.94 5.49 -6.07
N ASP A 17 -12.44 5.64 -4.85
CA ASP A 17 -12.42 6.94 -4.19
C ASP A 17 -11.26 7.80 -4.72
N PHE A 18 -10.06 7.22 -4.79
CA PHE A 18 -8.90 7.85 -5.41
C PHE A 18 -7.82 6.83 -5.76
N PHE A 19 -6.92 7.26 -6.65
CA PHE A 19 -5.61 6.67 -6.83
C PHE A 19 -4.58 7.45 -6.05
N TRP A 20 -3.57 6.75 -5.52
CA TRP A 20 -2.38 7.36 -4.96
C TRP A 20 -1.14 6.79 -5.64
N TYR A 21 -0.09 7.60 -5.81
CA TYR A 21 1.21 7.09 -6.26
C TYR A 21 2.36 7.92 -5.74
N TYR A 22 3.53 7.31 -5.72
CA TYR A 22 4.80 7.97 -5.44
C TYR A 22 5.96 7.27 -6.16
N VAL A 23 7.05 8.00 -6.32
CA VAL A 23 8.29 7.52 -6.94
C VAL A 23 9.46 7.85 -6.03
N ASP A 24 10.38 6.90 -5.88
CA ASP A 24 11.62 6.99 -5.10
C ASP A 24 11.44 7.46 -3.64
N LEU A 25 10.31 7.11 -3.01
CA LEU A 25 10.04 7.42 -1.61
C LEU A 25 11.04 6.67 -0.71
N SER A 26 11.76 7.42 0.13
CA SER A 26 12.75 6.89 1.08
C SER A 26 12.39 7.29 2.52
N PRO A 27 11.58 6.48 3.23
CA PRO A 27 11.30 6.68 4.65
C PRO A 27 12.57 6.56 5.52
N ASP A 28 12.53 7.13 6.72
CA ASP A 28 13.61 7.08 7.73
C ASP A 28 13.47 5.90 8.72
N HIS A 29 12.55 4.99 8.43
CA HIS A 29 12.21 3.82 9.24
C HIS A 29 12.02 2.61 8.33
N ASP A 30 12.09 1.40 8.91
CA ASP A 30 12.07 0.15 8.14
C ASP A 30 10.68 -0.51 8.05
N ARG A 31 9.74 -0.10 8.90
CA ARG A 31 8.41 -0.69 9.01
C ARG A 31 7.33 0.34 9.28
N GLU A 32 6.17 0.14 8.70
CA GLU A 32 4.98 0.98 8.88
C GLU A 32 3.80 0.15 9.42
N HIS A 33 2.95 0.81 10.20
CA HIS A 33 1.64 0.28 10.57
C HIS A 33 0.58 0.81 9.64
N VAL A 34 -0.10 -0.09 8.93
CA VAL A 34 -1.31 0.26 8.17
C VAL A 34 -2.50 0.06 9.10
N LEU A 35 -3.17 1.14 9.46
CA LEU A 35 -4.31 1.11 10.37
C LEU A 35 -5.58 0.67 9.65
N PRO A 36 -6.49 -0.06 10.32
CA PRO A 36 -7.82 -0.36 9.80
C PRO A 36 -8.62 0.90 9.45
N ASP A 37 -9.11 0.99 8.22
CA ASP A 37 -10.06 2.02 7.80
C ASP A 37 -11.37 1.45 7.23
N GLY A 38 -11.48 0.11 7.17
CA GLY A 38 -12.68 -0.59 6.68
C GLY A 38 -12.79 -0.63 5.15
N THR A 39 -11.76 -0.24 4.42
CA THR A 39 -11.75 -0.21 2.96
C THR A 39 -10.86 -1.29 2.35
N PHE A 40 -10.79 -1.33 1.02
CA PHE A 40 -9.94 -2.24 0.25
C PHE A 40 -9.01 -1.42 -0.62
N GLU A 41 -7.78 -1.92 -0.81
CA GLU A 41 -6.84 -1.35 -1.76
C GLU A 41 -6.29 -2.39 -2.74
N LEU A 42 -6.17 -2.00 -4.01
CA LEU A 42 -5.33 -2.71 -4.97
C LEU A 42 -4.01 -1.94 -5.08
N ILE A 43 -2.89 -2.62 -4.83
CA ILE A 43 -1.57 -2.00 -4.86
C ILE A 43 -0.72 -2.68 -5.92
N VAL A 44 -0.02 -1.88 -6.72
CA VAL A 44 0.95 -2.33 -7.72
C VAL A 44 2.32 -1.79 -7.33
N ASN A 45 3.26 -2.71 -7.16
CA ASN A 45 4.66 -2.42 -6.97
C ASN A 45 5.28 -2.06 -8.32
N LEU A 46 5.91 -0.89 -8.43
CA LEU A 46 6.56 -0.43 -9.67
C LEU A 46 8.03 -0.83 -9.73
N GLN A 47 8.45 -1.79 -8.90
CA GLN A 47 9.82 -2.26 -8.75
C GLN A 47 9.87 -3.78 -8.69
N GLU A 48 11.05 -4.35 -8.95
CA GLU A 48 11.29 -5.79 -8.87
C GLU A 48 11.55 -6.27 -7.43
N THR A 49 11.80 -5.36 -6.49
CA THR A 49 12.05 -5.73 -5.09
C THR A 49 10.71 -6.07 -4.42
N PRO A 50 10.51 -7.30 -3.90
CA PRO A 50 9.25 -7.69 -3.27
C PRO A 50 8.97 -6.90 -2.00
N ARG A 51 7.69 -6.65 -1.73
CA ARG A 51 7.20 -6.00 -0.52
C ARG A 51 6.84 -7.02 0.54
N LYS A 52 7.06 -6.69 1.80
CA LYS A 52 6.91 -7.61 2.93
C LYS A 52 5.72 -7.24 3.80
N LEU A 53 4.93 -8.25 4.15
CA LEU A 53 3.92 -8.19 5.20
C LEU A 53 4.42 -9.01 6.39
N PHE A 54 4.79 -8.35 7.48
CA PHE A 54 5.29 -9.02 8.67
C PHE A 54 4.15 -9.63 9.48
N HIS A 55 4.38 -10.81 10.07
CA HIS A 55 3.39 -11.49 10.92
C HIS A 55 3.18 -10.81 12.29
N GLY A 56 3.90 -9.73 12.58
CA GLY A 56 3.76 -8.91 13.78
C GLY A 56 4.84 -7.83 13.88
N ALA A 57 4.65 -6.85 14.78
CA ALA A 57 5.50 -5.65 14.86
C ALA A 57 6.98 -5.97 15.06
N ASN A 58 7.28 -6.96 15.91
CA ASN A 58 8.64 -7.43 16.20
C ASN A 58 8.99 -8.75 15.50
N SER A 59 8.15 -9.24 14.57
CA SER A 59 8.41 -10.52 13.91
C SER A 59 9.53 -10.39 12.88
N ALA A 60 10.37 -11.42 12.76
CA ALA A 60 11.30 -11.59 11.65
C ALA A 60 10.67 -12.33 10.46
N THR A 61 9.52 -13.00 10.66
CA THR A 61 8.79 -13.71 9.62
C THR A 61 7.83 -12.79 8.88
N TYR A 62 7.68 -13.03 7.59
CA TYR A 62 6.85 -12.24 6.69
C TYR A 62 6.39 -13.06 5.50
N ASP A 63 5.30 -12.63 4.90
CA ASP A 63 4.91 -12.99 3.55
C ASP A 63 5.44 -11.93 2.57
N ALA A 64 5.75 -12.33 1.34
CA ALA A 64 6.31 -11.45 0.32
C ALA A 64 5.39 -11.36 -0.90
N PHE A 65 5.26 -10.15 -1.44
CA PHE A 65 4.45 -9.84 -2.62
C PHE A 65 5.32 -9.17 -3.68
N GLU A 66 5.41 -9.77 -4.87
CA GLU A 66 6.35 -9.31 -5.89
C GLU A 66 5.83 -8.10 -6.68
N ARG A 67 4.66 -8.26 -7.33
CA ARG A 67 4.17 -7.29 -8.33
C ARG A 67 2.99 -6.45 -7.87
N GLY A 68 2.13 -7.03 -7.05
CA GLY A 68 0.92 -6.37 -6.56
C GLY A 68 0.09 -7.29 -5.69
N TRP A 69 -0.85 -6.70 -4.95
CA TRP A 69 -1.71 -7.41 -4.03
C TRP A 69 -3.00 -6.63 -3.79
N ILE A 70 -4.00 -7.33 -3.25
CA ILE A 70 -5.21 -6.71 -2.72
C ILE A 70 -5.08 -6.70 -1.19
N SER A 71 -5.11 -5.52 -0.60
CA SER A 71 -5.24 -5.34 0.84
C SER A 71 -6.73 -5.26 1.18
N GLY A 72 -7.19 -6.15 2.05
CA GLY A 72 -8.59 -6.23 2.42
C GLY A 72 -9.01 -5.24 3.50
N ALA A 73 -10.29 -5.23 3.83
CA ALA A 73 -10.75 -4.67 5.10
C ALA A 73 -10.27 -5.57 6.25
N HIS A 74 -9.45 -5.02 7.14
CA HIS A 74 -8.89 -5.73 8.30
C HIS A 74 -9.40 -5.13 9.62
N SER A 75 -9.52 -5.94 10.67
CA SER A 75 -9.92 -5.48 12.01
C SER A 75 -8.72 -5.13 12.91
N LYS A 76 -7.51 -5.40 12.45
CA LYS A 76 -6.24 -5.14 13.14
C LYS A 76 -5.28 -4.47 12.17
N PHE A 77 -4.34 -3.72 12.70
CA PHE A 77 -3.29 -3.13 11.87
C PHE A 77 -2.43 -4.21 11.20
N LEU A 78 -1.90 -3.87 10.03
CA LEU A 78 -0.86 -4.64 9.36
C LEU A 78 0.50 -4.01 9.61
N VAL A 79 1.56 -4.81 9.47
CA VAL A 79 2.95 -4.35 9.58
C VAL A 79 3.61 -4.60 8.23
N ILE A 80 3.97 -3.54 7.52
CA ILE A 80 4.61 -3.63 6.21
C ILE A 80 6.04 -3.13 6.27
N ASP A 81 6.84 -3.44 5.25
CA ASP A 81 8.14 -2.81 5.07
C ASP A 81 8.02 -1.36 4.59
N ALA A 82 9.06 -0.59 4.85
CA ALA A 82 9.24 0.78 4.38
C ALA A 82 10.58 0.88 3.64
N LEU A 83 10.69 0.20 2.49
CA LEU A 83 11.94 0.14 1.74
C LEU A 83 12.34 1.50 1.17
N PRO A 84 13.65 1.85 1.21
CA PRO A 84 14.14 3.10 0.64
C PRO A 84 14.02 3.09 -0.88
N ARG A 85 13.83 4.28 -1.47
CA ARG A 85 13.60 4.52 -2.90
C ARG A 85 12.46 3.67 -3.48
N SER A 86 11.41 3.43 -2.72
CA SER A 86 10.25 2.66 -3.17
C SER A 86 9.36 3.47 -4.12
N SER A 87 8.74 2.78 -5.08
CA SER A 87 7.80 3.38 -6.05
C SER A 87 6.58 2.48 -6.18
N MET A 88 5.40 3.03 -5.88
CA MET A 88 4.14 2.27 -5.86
C MET A 88 2.98 3.13 -6.33
N ILE A 89 1.94 2.46 -6.82
CA ILE A 89 0.62 3.03 -7.09
C ILE A 89 -0.43 2.17 -6.41
N GLY A 90 -1.44 2.81 -5.83
CA GLY A 90 -2.58 2.14 -5.23
C GLY A 90 -3.91 2.72 -5.71
N VAL A 91 -4.92 1.85 -5.68
CA VAL A 91 -6.32 2.18 -5.92
C VAL A 91 -7.06 2.00 -4.59
N HIS A 92 -7.60 3.08 -4.06
CA HIS A 92 -8.42 3.05 -2.86
C HIS A 92 -9.90 2.95 -3.26
N PHE A 93 -10.58 1.89 -2.85
CA PHE A 93 -11.98 1.66 -3.19
C PHE A 93 -12.92 2.31 -2.18
N LYS A 94 -14.10 2.71 -2.64
CA LYS A 94 -15.20 3.10 -1.75
C LYS A 94 -15.71 1.86 -0.99
N PRO A 95 -16.19 2.01 0.26
CA PRO A 95 -16.85 0.94 1.01
C PRO A 95 -18.08 0.35 0.31
#